data_AF-A0A168HHL1-F1
#
_entry.id   AF-A0A168HHL1-F1
#
_cell.length_a   1.000
_cell.length_b   1.000
_cell.length_c   1.000
_cell.angle_alpha   90.00
_cell.angle_beta   90.00
_cell.angle_gamma   90.00
#
_symmetry.space_group_name_H-M   'P 1'
#
loop_
_entity.id
_entity.type
_entity.pdbx_description
1 polymer ?
#
loop_
_entity_poly.entity_id
_entity_poly.type
_entity_poly.pdbx_seq_one_letter_code
_entity_poly.pdbx_strand_id
1 'polypeptide(L)'
;MKFTLLTTATLALFATVSTALPTHQNCAIAGSSSSSTPSNSSSAPSNSSSSGYDIQLQSDTAFCSFMPPHPGDNVGATENDGIPFCTNATLGGQVFPEGFIKTAHFVKTSGYAQVTGTIDRAAYQLDPNDGGGQYDNMDIKDVTCNGYKYFVNLIEPDANVFCIRCCESQSDCNLGISTYGCERVVPGDYS
;
A
#
# COMPACT_ATOMS: atom_id res chain seq x y z
N MET A 1 12.41 34.23 48.02
CA MET A 1 13.81 34.63 47.73
C MET A 1 14.37 33.68 46.68
N LYS A 2 14.96 34.27 45.63
CA LYS A 2 15.91 33.71 44.64
C LYS A 2 15.42 32.62 43.66
N PHE A 3 15.10 33.13 42.47
CA PHE A 3 15.27 32.51 41.15
C PHE A 3 16.65 31.86 40.97
N THR A 4 16.72 30.73 40.26
CA THR A 4 17.86 30.45 39.36
C THR A 4 17.36 29.65 38.15
N LEU A 5 17.42 30.32 37.01
CA LEU A 5 17.21 29.81 35.66
C LEU A 5 18.55 29.18 35.22
N LEU A 6 18.58 27.91 34.77
CA LEU A 6 19.70 27.39 34.00
C LEU A 6 19.24 27.08 32.59
N THR A 7 19.63 27.96 31.68
CA THR A 7 19.63 27.80 30.23
C THR A 7 20.85 26.97 29.84
N THR A 8 20.64 25.77 29.27
CA THR A 8 21.70 25.02 28.59
C THR A 8 21.60 25.23 27.09
N ALA A 9 22.69 25.70 26.51
CA ALA A 9 22.86 26.07 25.11
C ALA A 9 22.79 24.85 24.18
N THR A 10 22.05 25.02 23.08
CA THR A 10 21.97 24.12 21.94
C THR A 10 23.26 24.21 21.09
N LEU A 11 23.88 23.06 20.82
CA LEU A 11 25.00 22.93 19.89
C LEU A 11 24.43 22.54 18.52
N ALA A 12 24.46 23.47 17.56
CA ALA A 12 24.06 23.20 16.18
C ALA A 12 25.18 22.48 15.43
N LEU A 13 24.90 21.27 14.95
CA LEU A 13 25.79 20.49 14.11
C LEU A 13 25.54 20.89 12.64
N PHE A 14 26.50 21.57 12.01
CA PHE A 14 26.46 21.82 10.57
C PHE A 14 27.16 20.67 9.84
N ALA A 15 26.38 19.81 9.19
CA ALA A 15 26.90 18.82 8.24
C ALA A 15 26.99 19.46 6.85
N THR A 16 28.19 19.52 6.29
CA THR A 16 28.45 19.97 4.92
C THR A 16 28.07 18.87 3.93
N VAL A 17 27.10 19.14 3.05
CA VAL A 17 26.76 18.26 1.92
C VAL A 17 27.80 18.46 0.81
N SER A 18 28.50 17.37 0.47
CA SER A 18 29.43 17.31 -0.65
C SER A 18 28.69 16.83 -1.89
N THR A 19 28.58 17.66 -2.93
CA THR A 19 27.99 17.30 -4.22
C THR A 19 29.05 16.63 -5.12
N ALA A 20 28.98 15.31 -5.24
CA ALA A 20 29.67 14.57 -6.30
C ALA A 20 28.63 13.99 -7.27
N LEU A 21 28.62 14.49 -8.51
CA LEU A 21 27.82 13.94 -9.61
C LEU A 21 28.47 12.63 -10.11
N PRO A 22 27.69 11.55 -10.35
CA PRO A 22 28.19 10.40 -11.07
C PRO A 22 28.20 10.66 -12.58
N THR A 23 29.37 10.40 -13.18
CA THR A 23 29.61 10.34 -14.63
C THR A 23 28.95 9.10 -15.23
N HIS A 24 27.98 9.28 -16.12
CA HIS A 24 27.48 8.21 -16.97
C HIS A 24 28.48 7.94 -18.10
N GLN A 25 29.00 6.71 -18.17
CA GLN A 25 29.78 6.26 -19.33
C GLN A 25 29.33 4.87 -19.81
N ASN A 26 28.94 4.88 -21.10
CA ASN A 26 28.91 3.83 -22.12
C ASN A 26 28.18 2.49 -21.88
N CYS A 27 27.31 2.13 -22.83
CA CYS A 27 27.68 1.14 -23.84
C CYS A 27 26.77 1.22 -25.08
N ALA A 28 27.36 1.30 -26.27
CA ALA A 28 26.70 1.08 -27.55
C ALA A 28 26.68 -0.43 -27.84
N ILE A 29 25.58 -0.98 -28.38
CA ILE A 29 25.58 -2.18 -29.23
C ILE A 29 24.50 -2.05 -30.33
N ALA A 30 24.89 -2.53 -31.50
CA ALA A 30 24.26 -2.48 -32.81
C ALA A 30 22.90 -3.21 -32.94
N GLY A 31 22.11 -2.74 -33.92
CA GLY A 31 21.69 -3.59 -35.06
C GLY A 31 20.53 -4.57 -34.88
N SER A 32 19.36 -4.14 -35.37
CA SER A 32 18.47 -4.82 -36.32
C SER A 32 17.84 -6.21 -36.04
N SER A 33 16.53 -6.24 -36.34
CA SER A 33 15.77 -7.30 -37.03
C SER A 33 14.91 -8.26 -36.22
N SER A 34 13.66 -8.28 -36.64
CA SER A 34 12.54 -9.18 -36.33
C SER A 34 12.87 -10.66 -36.54
N SER A 35 12.33 -11.54 -35.69
CA SER A 35 11.87 -12.87 -36.10
C SER A 35 11.06 -13.55 -34.98
N SER A 36 9.89 -14.02 -35.36
CA SER A 36 8.98 -14.85 -34.58
C SER A 36 9.37 -16.33 -34.69
N THR A 37 9.26 -17.10 -33.60
CA THR A 37 8.81 -18.51 -33.57
C THR A 37 8.66 -18.99 -32.11
N PRO A 38 7.77 -19.97 -31.82
CA PRO A 38 7.31 -20.29 -30.46
C PRO A 38 8.00 -21.54 -29.87
N SER A 39 8.10 -21.65 -28.54
CA SER A 39 7.80 -22.88 -27.75
C SER A 39 8.30 -22.84 -26.29
N ASN A 40 7.37 -23.18 -25.38
CA ASN A 40 7.49 -23.96 -24.14
C ASN A 40 8.21 -23.43 -22.86
N SER A 41 7.37 -23.14 -21.87
CA SER A 41 7.43 -23.54 -20.45
C SER A 41 8.70 -23.26 -19.62
N SER A 42 8.62 -22.23 -18.78
CA SER A 42 9.09 -22.16 -17.38
C SER A 42 8.74 -20.78 -16.83
N SER A 43 7.63 -20.64 -16.09
CA SER A 43 7.21 -19.36 -15.50
C SER A 43 8.08 -19.04 -14.28
N ALA A 44 9.30 -18.56 -14.53
CA ALA A 44 10.02 -17.69 -13.62
C ALA A 44 9.18 -16.41 -13.42
N PRO A 45 9.26 -15.73 -12.26
CA PRO A 45 8.44 -14.56 -11.99
C PRO A 45 8.78 -13.50 -13.05
N SER A 46 7.81 -13.21 -13.90
CA SER A 46 7.92 -12.19 -14.93
C SER A 46 8.16 -10.87 -14.22
N ASN A 47 9.38 -10.36 -14.38
CA ASN A 47 9.79 -9.00 -14.04
C ASN A 47 9.05 -8.03 -14.96
N SER A 48 7.73 -7.90 -14.74
CA SER A 48 6.93 -6.83 -15.29
C SER A 48 7.16 -5.63 -14.40
N SER A 49 8.09 -4.79 -14.81
CA SER A 49 8.15 -3.41 -14.31
C SER A 49 6.93 -2.67 -14.89
N SER A 50 5.75 -2.96 -14.34
CA SER A 50 4.59 -2.10 -14.47
C SER A 50 4.92 -0.84 -13.69
N SER A 51 4.94 0.32 -14.35
CA SER A 51 5.02 1.61 -13.66
C SER A 51 3.67 2.01 -13.04
N GLY A 52 2.80 1.03 -12.76
CA GLY A 52 1.54 1.17 -12.03
C GLY A 52 1.74 0.82 -10.55
N TYR A 53 0.99 1.49 -9.69
CA TYR A 53 1.02 1.28 -8.24
C TYR A 53 0.52 -0.12 -7.88
N ASP A 54 1.36 -1.01 -7.33
CA ASP A 54 0.95 -2.33 -6.88
C ASP A 54 0.98 -2.42 -5.35
N ILE A 55 0.01 -3.15 -4.76
CA ILE A 55 0.05 -3.52 -3.34
C ILE A 55 0.40 -5.00 -3.17
N GLN A 56 1.07 -5.32 -2.07
CA GLN A 56 1.50 -6.68 -1.76
C GLN A 56 1.04 -7.09 -0.36
N LEU A 57 0.59 -8.33 -0.20
CA LEU A 57 0.26 -8.94 1.09
C LEU A 57 1.14 -10.19 1.27
N GLN A 58 2.19 -10.09 2.09
CA GLN A 58 3.14 -11.17 2.33
C GLN A 58 2.99 -11.78 3.73
N SER A 59 2.69 -10.96 4.73
CA SER A 59 2.40 -11.36 6.11
C SER A 59 1.65 -10.24 6.84
N ASP A 60 1.36 -10.45 8.13
CA ASP A 60 0.83 -9.45 9.06
C ASP A 60 1.80 -8.27 9.33
N THR A 61 3.10 -8.47 9.10
CA THR A 61 4.14 -7.45 9.30
C THR A 61 4.74 -6.92 7.99
N ALA A 62 4.40 -7.54 6.85
CA ALA A 62 4.85 -7.16 5.53
C ALA A 62 3.67 -7.11 4.56
N PHE A 63 3.01 -5.96 4.49
CA PHE A 63 1.89 -5.73 3.58
C PHE A 63 1.74 -4.26 3.17
N CYS A 64 0.90 -4.01 2.16
CA CYS A 64 0.50 -2.69 1.70
C CYS A 64 -1.02 -2.56 1.62
N SER A 65 -1.51 -1.31 1.70
CA SER A 65 -2.88 -0.86 1.47
C SER A 65 -2.86 0.31 0.49
N PHE A 66 -3.86 0.41 -0.36
CA PHE A 66 -4.20 1.71 -0.95
C PHE A 66 -4.75 2.61 0.15
N MET A 67 -4.39 3.90 0.10
CA MET A 67 -4.78 4.94 1.04
C MET A 67 -5.19 6.19 0.26
N PRO A 68 -5.94 7.13 0.89
CA PRO A 68 -6.17 8.44 0.31
C PRO A 68 -4.84 9.15 -0.03
N PRO A 69 -4.78 9.96 -1.10
CA PRO A 69 -3.54 10.62 -1.52
C PRO A 69 -2.94 11.58 -0.48
N HIS A 70 -3.79 12.21 0.33
CA HIS A 70 -3.38 13.15 1.37
C HIS A 70 -4.00 12.80 2.73
N PRO A 71 -3.31 13.12 3.84
CA PRO A 71 -3.89 13.00 5.17
C PRO A 71 -5.20 13.79 5.30
N GLY A 72 -6.22 13.15 5.86
CA GLY A 72 -7.54 13.74 6.07
C GLY A 72 -8.45 13.80 4.85
N ASP A 73 -8.01 13.31 3.69
CA ASP A 73 -8.91 13.07 2.57
C ASP A 73 -9.97 12.02 2.95
N ASN A 74 -11.19 12.21 2.47
CA ASN A 74 -12.26 11.23 2.63
C ASN A 74 -11.96 9.99 1.78
N VAL A 75 -12.09 8.80 2.36
CA VAL A 75 -11.72 7.52 1.73
C VAL A 75 -12.60 7.27 0.50
N GLY A 76 -13.93 7.31 0.66
CA GLY A 76 -14.88 7.10 -0.43
C GLY A 76 -14.76 8.14 -1.56
N ALA A 77 -14.40 9.38 -1.25
CA ALA A 77 -14.22 10.43 -2.25
C ALA A 77 -12.95 10.26 -3.11
N THR A 78 -12.01 9.42 -2.66
CA THR A 78 -10.69 9.24 -3.30
C THR A 78 -10.48 7.85 -3.88
N GLU A 79 -11.52 7.02 -3.99
CA GLU A 79 -11.44 5.62 -4.48
C GLU A 79 -10.72 5.48 -5.85
N ASN A 80 -10.80 6.50 -6.71
CA ASN A 80 -10.14 6.49 -8.03
C ASN A 80 -8.67 6.95 -8.00
N ASP A 81 -8.20 7.50 -6.88
CA ASP A 81 -6.90 8.17 -6.76
C ASP A 81 -5.98 7.49 -5.72
N GLY A 82 -6.39 6.35 -5.15
CA GLY A 82 -5.68 5.68 -4.06
C GLY A 82 -4.20 5.39 -4.38
N ILE A 83 -3.34 5.59 -3.38
CA ILE A 83 -1.90 5.37 -3.50
C ILE A 83 -1.39 4.31 -2.50
N PRO A 84 -0.39 3.48 -2.84
CA PRO A 84 0.12 2.45 -1.94
C PRO A 84 0.87 3.02 -0.74
N PHE A 85 0.46 2.58 0.44
CA PHE A 85 1.23 2.64 1.68
C PHE A 85 1.52 1.23 2.18
N CYS A 86 2.67 1.03 2.79
CA CYS A 86 3.22 -0.27 3.15
C CYS A 86 3.83 -0.24 4.55
N THR A 87 3.91 -1.41 5.19
CA THR A 87 4.58 -1.54 6.50
C THR A 87 6.08 -1.24 6.43
N ASN A 88 6.68 -1.34 5.25
CA ASN A 88 8.05 -0.92 4.99
C ASN A 88 8.28 -0.53 3.51
N ALA A 89 9.31 0.28 3.27
CA ALA A 89 9.59 0.84 1.95
C ALA A 89 10.03 -0.19 0.89
N THR A 90 10.45 -1.40 1.30
CA THR A 90 10.93 -2.43 0.35
C THR A 90 9.79 -3.05 -0.48
N LEU A 91 8.54 -2.84 -0.07
CA LEU A 91 7.35 -3.33 -0.76
C LEU A 91 6.89 -2.42 -1.92
N GLY A 92 7.52 -1.25 -2.10
CA GLY A 92 7.31 -0.39 -3.28
C GLY A 92 6.29 0.74 -3.12
N GLY A 93 5.72 0.94 -1.92
CA GLY A 93 4.83 2.06 -1.59
C GLY A 93 5.43 3.04 -0.58
N GLN A 94 4.65 4.07 -0.22
CA GLN A 94 4.98 4.93 0.92
C GLN A 94 4.98 4.11 2.22
N VAL A 95 5.64 4.55 3.28
CA VAL A 95 5.56 3.86 4.57
C VAL A 95 4.34 4.38 5.33
N PHE A 96 3.55 3.49 5.93
CA PHE A 96 2.46 3.89 6.84
C PHE A 96 2.97 4.88 7.89
N PRO A 97 2.18 5.89 8.28
CA PRO A 97 2.51 6.72 9.44
C PRO A 97 2.75 5.85 10.66
N GLU A 98 3.68 6.27 11.52
CA GLU A 98 3.95 5.56 12.76
C GLU A 98 2.67 5.41 13.59
N GLY A 99 2.39 4.18 14.03
CA GLY A 99 1.20 3.86 14.82
C GLY A 99 -0.12 3.76 14.03
N PHE A 100 -0.12 3.99 12.72
CA PHE A 100 -1.34 3.88 11.91
C PHE A 100 -1.93 2.46 11.92
N ILE A 101 -1.12 1.42 11.73
CA ILE A 101 -1.56 0.03 11.87
C ILE A 101 -1.49 -0.37 13.34
N LYS A 102 -2.62 -0.81 13.90
CA LYS A 102 -2.74 -1.22 15.31
C LYS A 102 -2.75 -2.72 15.48
N THR A 103 -3.54 -3.41 14.67
CA THR A 103 -3.53 -4.87 14.56
C THR A 103 -3.57 -5.28 13.10
N ALA A 104 -3.00 -6.43 12.78
CA ALA A 104 -2.99 -6.99 11.43
C ALA A 104 -2.98 -8.51 11.52
N HIS A 105 -3.87 -9.15 10.78
CA HIS A 105 -4.06 -10.60 10.79
C HIS A 105 -4.01 -11.10 9.36
N PHE A 106 -2.97 -11.86 9.02
CA PHE A 106 -2.75 -12.36 7.67
C PHE A 106 -3.28 -13.78 7.49
N VAL A 107 -4.03 -13.98 6.41
CA VAL A 107 -4.49 -15.31 5.98
C VAL A 107 -4.16 -15.50 4.50
N LYS A 108 -3.62 -16.67 4.16
CA LYS A 108 -3.39 -17.09 2.78
C LYS A 108 -4.06 -18.44 2.52
N THR A 109 -4.78 -18.51 1.41
CA THR A 109 -5.40 -19.72 0.88
C THR A 109 -4.89 -20.00 -0.53
N SER A 110 -5.48 -20.98 -1.22
CA SER A 110 -5.21 -21.22 -2.63
C SER A 110 -5.86 -20.20 -3.57
N GLY A 111 -6.87 -19.43 -3.12
CA GLY A 111 -7.62 -18.49 -3.97
C GLY A 111 -7.40 -17.02 -3.61
N TYR A 112 -6.90 -16.73 -2.41
CA TYR A 112 -6.66 -15.37 -1.96
C TYR A 112 -5.58 -15.25 -0.88
N ALA A 113 -5.05 -14.04 -0.75
CA ALA A 113 -4.35 -13.58 0.44
C ALA A 113 -5.11 -12.37 1.01
N GLN A 114 -5.19 -12.25 2.33
CA GLN A 114 -5.85 -11.12 2.98
C GLN A 114 -5.10 -10.64 4.22
N VAL A 115 -5.31 -9.37 4.55
CA VAL A 115 -4.99 -8.78 5.84
C VAL A 115 -6.24 -8.09 6.35
N THR A 116 -6.62 -8.37 7.60
CA THR A 116 -7.69 -7.66 8.32
C THR A 116 -7.12 -7.12 9.63
N GLY A 117 -7.67 -6.01 10.13
CA GLY A 117 -7.20 -5.47 11.40
C GLY A 117 -7.73 -4.08 11.70
N THR A 118 -7.08 -3.43 12.66
CA THR A 118 -7.47 -2.12 13.16
C THR A 118 -6.44 -1.05 12.85
N ILE A 119 -6.91 0.19 12.74
CA ILE A 119 -6.09 1.37 12.50
C ILE A 119 -6.21 2.39 13.64
N ASP A 120 -5.24 3.28 13.73
CA ASP A 120 -5.38 4.58 14.39
C ASP A 120 -5.53 5.64 13.31
N ARG A 121 -6.78 5.98 13.01
CA ARG A 121 -7.15 6.97 12.00
C ARG A 121 -6.46 8.33 12.20
N ALA A 122 -6.14 8.71 13.45
CA ALA A 122 -5.55 10.00 13.75
C ALA A 122 -4.11 10.11 13.21
N ALA A 123 -3.40 8.98 13.10
CA ALA A 123 -2.04 8.94 12.52
C ALA A 123 -2.01 9.36 11.05
N TYR A 124 -3.16 9.30 10.35
CA TYR A 124 -3.33 9.81 8.99
C TYR A 124 -4.44 10.87 8.86
N GLN A 125 -4.84 11.48 9.98
CA GLN A 125 -5.82 12.57 10.05
C GLN A 125 -7.22 12.24 9.47
N LEU A 126 -7.59 10.96 9.35
CA LEU A 126 -8.87 10.56 8.78
C LEU A 126 -10.03 10.94 9.72
N ASP A 127 -11.15 11.39 9.15
CA ASP A 127 -12.32 11.87 9.90
C ASP A 127 -13.00 10.69 10.63
N PRO A 128 -13.25 10.78 11.95
CA PRO A 128 -14.01 9.76 12.69
C PRO A 128 -15.46 9.55 12.21
N ASN A 129 -16.00 10.40 11.34
CA ASN A 129 -17.32 10.27 10.74
C ASN A 129 -17.26 9.80 9.27
N ASP A 130 -16.07 9.55 8.74
CA ASP A 130 -15.92 8.95 7.42
C ASP A 130 -16.26 7.46 7.51
N GLY A 131 -17.35 7.06 6.86
CA GLY A 131 -17.80 5.67 6.78
C GLY A 131 -16.92 4.79 5.89
N GLY A 132 -15.89 5.37 5.26
CA GLY A 132 -14.92 4.65 4.49
C GLY A 132 -15.22 4.58 2.99
N GLY A 133 -14.46 3.72 2.33
CA GLY A 133 -14.54 3.46 0.90
C GLY A 133 -13.80 2.17 0.54
N GLN A 134 -13.98 1.73 -0.69
CA GLN A 134 -13.33 0.56 -1.27
C GLN A 134 -12.44 1.00 -2.43
N TYR A 135 -11.14 0.81 -2.30
CA TYR A 135 -10.25 0.79 -3.45
C TYR A 135 -10.27 -0.60 -4.06
N ASP A 136 -10.59 -0.70 -5.35
CA ASP A 136 -10.55 -1.95 -6.09
C ASP A 136 -10.08 -1.74 -7.55
N ASN A 137 -10.07 -2.82 -8.32
CA ASN A 137 -9.65 -2.82 -9.71
C ASN A 137 -10.64 -2.14 -10.70
N MET A 138 -11.82 -1.77 -10.21
CA MET A 138 -12.84 -1.02 -10.95
C MET A 138 -12.62 0.49 -10.80
N ASP A 139 -12.08 0.95 -9.68
CA ASP A 139 -11.81 2.37 -9.43
C ASP A 139 -10.41 2.76 -9.91
N ILE A 140 -9.38 1.98 -9.54
CA ILE A 140 -8.00 2.25 -9.92
C ILE A 140 -7.60 1.37 -11.11
N LYS A 141 -7.14 1.99 -12.20
CA LYS A 141 -6.72 1.28 -13.43
C LYS A 141 -5.23 0.93 -13.39
N ASP A 142 -4.89 -0.17 -14.07
CA ASP A 142 -3.52 -0.63 -14.27
C ASP A 142 -2.71 -0.90 -12.98
N VAL A 143 -3.42 -1.33 -11.92
CA VAL A 143 -2.85 -1.72 -10.63
C VAL A 143 -3.19 -3.17 -10.29
N THR A 144 -2.36 -3.79 -9.45
CA THR A 144 -2.58 -5.17 -8.98
C THR A 144 -2.37 -5.33 -7.48
N CYS A 145 -2.89 -6.44 -6.95
CA CYS A 145 -2.69 -6.88 -5.58
C CYS A 145 -2.01 -8.26 -5.62
N ASN A 146 -0.76 -8.37 -5.16
CA ASN A 146 0.06 -9.57 -5.33
C ASN A 146 0.17 -10.03 -6.81
N GLY A 147 0.08 -9.11 -7.78
CA GLY A 147 0.05 -9.43 -9.20
C GLY A 147 -1.31 -9.93 -9.71
N TYR A 148 -2.32 -10.05 -8.84
CA TYR A 148 -3.67 -10.41 -9.23
C TYR A 148 -4.48 -9.17 -9.61
N LYS A 149 -5.35 -9.35 -10.62
CA LYS A 149 -6.23 -8.30 -11.12
C LYS A 149 -7.32 -7.92 -10.12
N TYR A 150 -7.86 -8.88 -9.39
CA TYR A 150 -9.01 -8.65 -8.52
C TYR A 150 -8.56 -8.44 -7.09
N PHE A 151 -9.05 -7.39 -6.46
CA PHE A 151 -8.83 -7.13 -5.05
C PHE A 151 -9.94 -6.26 -4.49
N VAL A 152 -10.05 -6.27 -3.17
CA VAL A 152 -10.80 -5.29 -2.39
C VAL A 152 -9.88 -4.74 -1.31
N ASN A 153 -9.91 -3.43 -1.10
CA ASN A 153 -9.18 -2.75 -0.04
C ASN A 153 -10.11 -1.71 0.58
N LEU A 154 -10.60 -1.96 1.79
CA LEU A 154 -11.44 -1.02 2.51
C LEU A 154 -10.70 -0.42 3.69
N ILE A 155 -10.98 0.85 3.94
CA ILE A 155 -10.58 1.59 5.14
C ILE A 155 -11.85 2.24 5.68
N GLU A 156 -12.17 1.99 6.94
CA GLU A 156 -13.36 2.49 7.63
C GLU A 156 -12.93 3.32 8.85
N PRO A 157 -12.69 4.64 8.67
CA PRO A 157 -12.23 5.51 9.74
C PRO A 157 -13.20 5.59 10.93
N ASP A 158 -14.51 5.58 10.69
CA ASP A 158 -15.53 5.59 11.74
C ASP A 158 -15.45 4.38 12.68
N ALA A 159 -15.16 3.21 12.13
CA ALA A 159 -14.99 1.95 12.85
C ALA A 159 -13.54 1.66 13.28
N ASN A 160 -12.54 2.43 12.80
CA ASN A 160 -11.11 2.15 12.99
C ASN A 160 -10.68 0.76 12.49
N VAL A 161 -11.25 0.30 11.37
CA VAL A 161 -10.88 -0.99 10.77
C VAL A 161 -10.40 -0.82 9.34
N PHE A 162 -9.61 -1.79 8.88
CA PHE A 162 -9.23 -1.93 7.48
C PHE A 162 -9.23 -3.40 7.09
N CYS A 163 -9.39 -3.65 5.80
CA CYS A 163 -9.30 -5.01 5.26
C CYS A 163 -8.92 -5.01 3.79
N ILE A 164 -8.09 -5.98 3.43
CA ILE A 164 -7.52 -6.11 2.11
C ILE A 164 -7.60 -7.57 1.72
N ARG A 165 -8.06 -7.88 0.51
CA ARG A 165 -7.99 -9.22 -0.05
C ARG A 165 -7.55 -9.15 -1.51
N CYS A 166 -6.40 -9.74 -1.81
CA CYS A 166 -5.97 -10.02 -3.18
C CYS A 166 -6.56 -11.37 -3.63
N CYS A 167 -7.22 -11.41 -4.78
CA CYS A 167 -7.98 -12.56 -5.25
C CYS A 167 -7.46 -13.07 -6.60
N GLU A 168 -7.20 -14.38 -6.72
CA GLU A 168 -6.81 -14.98 -8.00
C GLU A 168 -7.94 -14.89 -9.03
N SER A 169 -9.19 -15.03 -8.58
CA SER A 169 -10.39 -14.92 -9.40
C SER A 169 -11.38 -13.91 -8.85
N GLN A 170 -12.25 -13.36 -9.71
CA GLN A 170 -13.28 -12.42 -9.27
C GLN A 170 -14.22 -13.02 -8.23
N SER A 171 -14.50 -14.33 -8.29
CA SER A 171 -15.38 -15.02 -7.34
C SER A 171 -14.84 -15.09 -5.91
N ASP A 172 -13.53 -14.90 -5.72
CA ASP A 172 -12.92 -14.87 -4.38
C ASP A 172 -13.03 -13.48 -3.72
N CYS A 173 -13.42 -12.47 -4.51
CA CYS A 173 -13.57 -11.08 -4.10
C CYS A 173 -15.05 -10.69 -4.09
N ASN A 174 -15.53 -10.23 -2.93
CA ASN A 174 -16.91 -9.76 -2.77
C ASN A 174 -17.06 -8.31 -3.29
N LEU A 175 -16.90 -8.13 -4.60
CA LEU A 175 -17.08 -6.84 -5.27
C LEU A 175 -18.55 -6.42 -5.28
N GLY A 176 -18.82 -5.11 -5.23
CA GLY A 176 -20.17 -4.55 -5.35
C GLY A 176 -21.01 -4.58 -4.06
N ILE A 177 -20.40 -4.93 -2.93
CA ILE A 177 -21.02 -4.87 -1.59
C ILE A 177 -20.20 -4.00 -0.61
N SER A 178 -19.44 -3.03 -1.12
CA SER A 178 -18.53 -2.17 -0.35
C SER A 178 -19.21 -1.45 0.82
N THR A 179 -20.46 -1.00 0.65
CA THR A 179 -21.23 -0.29 1.69
C THR A 179 -21.61 -1.12 2.91
N TYR A 180 -21.40 -2.45 2.87
CA TYR A 180 -21.58 -3.31 4.03
C TYR A 180 -20.37 -3.36 4.97
N GLY A 181 -19.24 -2.86 4.50
CA GLY A 181 -18.01 -2.74 5.27
C GLY A 181 -17.24 -4.04 5.49
N CYS A 182 -16.14 -3.90 6.22
CA CYS A 182 -15.00 -4.79 6.19
C CYS A 182 -15.34 -6.20 6.64
N GLU A 183 -16.03 -6.33 7.78
CA GLU A 183 -16.40 -7.63 8.34
C GLU A 183 -17.24 -8.48 7.37
N ARG A 184 -18.03 -7.84 6.50
CA ARG A 184 -18.86 -8.54 5.51
C ARG A 184 -18.12 -8.76 4.19
N VAL A 185 -17.36 -7.78 3.71
CA VAL A 185 -16.62 -7.90 2.45
C VAL A 185 -15.47 -8.89 2.59
N VAL A 186 -14.70 -8.81 3.68
CA VAL A 186 -13.54 -9.64 3.97
C VAL A 186 -13.68 -10.21 5.39
N PRO A 187 -14.44 -11.31 5.58
CA PRO A 187 -14.50 -11.97 6.88
C PRO A 187 -13.10 -12.34 7.39
N GLY A 188 -12.82 -12.05 8.66
CA GLY A 188 -11.50 -12.20 9.25
C GLY A 188 -11.46 -11.80 10.72
N ASP A 189 -10.25 -11.70 11.26
CA ASP A 189 -9.99 -11.23 12.63
C ASP A 189 -9.71 -9.71 12.60
N TYR A 190 -10.40 -8.98 13.46
CA TYR A 190 -10.30 -7.52 13.63
C TYR A 190 -9.99 -7.14 15.09
N SER A 191 -9.57 -8.10 15.91
CA SER A 191 -9.15 -7.85 17.30
C SER A 191 -7.73 -7.31 17.43
#